data_AF-A0A3D2JXB4-F1
#
_entry.id   AF-A0A3D2JXB4-F1
#
_cell.length_a   1.000
_cell.length_b   1.000
_cell.length_c   1.000
_cell.angle_alpha   90.00
_cell.angle_beta   90.00
_cell.angle_gamma   90.00
#
_symmetry.space_group_name_H-M   'P 1'
#
loop_
_entity.id
_entity.type
_entity.pdbx_description
1 polymer ?
#
loop_
_entity_poly.entity_id
_entity_poly.type
_entity_poly.pdbx_seq_one_letter_code
_entity_poly.pdbx_strand_id
1 'polypeptide(L)'
;TPEEFERRPYFDDCWKETGFYELEEDEQLQKGDCLLMGLTGVKPDHMAVYLGNGDILHHLRARLSSRDVYSGYLQKRTIRRIRHYDIDKSASRKC
;
A
#
# COMPACT_ATOMS: atom_id res chain seq x y z
N THR A 1 19.36 2.52 -10.84
CA THR A 1 19.60 3.89 -10.31
C THR A 1 18.27 4.53 -9.91
N PRO A 2 18.24 5.63 -9.15
CA PRO A 2 17.00 6.36 -8.88
C PRO A 2 16.22 6.73 -10.15
N GLU A 3 16.93 7.10 -11.21
CA GLU A 3 16.36 7.48 -12.51
C GLU A 3 15.68 6.29 -13.23
N GLU A 4 16.24 5.09 -13.13
CA GLU A 4 15.61 3.87 -13.67
C GLU A 4 14.30 3.53 -12.94
N PHE A 5 14.26 3.70 -11.62
CA PHE A 5 13.06 3.47 -10.80
C PHE A 5 11.94 4.45 -11.16
N GLU A 6 12.28 5.73 -11.40
CA GLU A 6 11.30 6.75 -11.82
C GLU A 6 10.72 6.41 -13.20
N ARG A 7 11.53 5.87 -14.12
CA ARG A 7 11.08 5.44 -15.45
C ARG A 7 10.22 4.17 -15.40
N ARG A 8 10.53 3.23 -14.49
CA ARG A 8 9.81 1.97 -14.33
C ARG A 8 9.78 1.58 -12.85
N PRO A 9 8.76 2.02 -12.10
CA PRO A 9 8.56 1.58 -10.73
C PRO A 9 8.31 0.08 -10.71
N TYR A 10 9.07 -0.66 -9.91
CA TYR A 10 8.97 -2.13 -9.85
C TYR A 10 7.72 -2.63 -9.14
N PHE A 11 6.92 -1.74 -8.54
CA PHE A 11 5.80 -2.14 -7.69
C PHE A 11 4.85 -3.08 -8.40
N ASP A 12 4.35 -2.72 -9.59
CA ASP A 12 3.42 -3.54 -10.38
C ASP A 12 3.99 -4.91 -10.77
N ASP A 13 5.30 -4.99 -10.97
CA ASP A 13 5.98 -6.21 -11.40
C ASP A 13 6.23 -7.17 -10.22
N CYS A 14 6.52 -6.64 -9.02
CA CYS A 14 7.04 -7.44 -7.91
C CYS A 14 6.00 -7.86 -6.87
N TRP A 15 4.90 -7.11 -6.67
CA TRP A 15 4.03 -7.33 -5.50
C TRP A 15 3.43 -8.75 -5.44
N LYS A 16 3.09 -9.35 -6.59
CA LYS A 16 2.57 -10.73 -6.65
C LYS A 16 3.63 -11.75 -6.23
N GLU A 17 4.86 -11.56 -6.68
CA GLU A 17 5.97 -12.49 -6.44
C GLU A 17 6.48 -12.42 -5.00
N THR A 18 6.21 -11.31 -4.30
CA THR A 18 6.62 -11.10 -2.90
C THR A 18 5.58 -11.57 -1.89
N GLY A 19 4.60 -12.39 -2.30
CA GLY A 19 3.64 -13.00 -1.37
C GLY A 19 2.43 -12.14 -1.03
N PHE A 20 2.12 -11.15 -1.86
CA PHE A 20 0.87 -10.39 -1.76
C PHE A 20 -0.17 -10.87 -2.76
N TYR A 21 -1.43 -10.80 -2.35
CA TYR A 21 -2.59 -10.92 -3.22
C TYR A 21 -3.39 -9.63 -3.21
N GLU A 22 -4.17 -9.40 -4.26
CA GLU A 22 -5.03 -8.22 -4.39
C GLU A 22 -6.39 -8.50 -3.76
N LEU A 23 -6.91 -7.51 -3.02
CA LEU A 23 -8.20 -7.60 -2.34
C LEU A 23 -9.35 -7.35 -3.31
N GLU A 24 -10.45 -8.09 -3.15
CA GLU A 24 -11.69 -7.89 -3.90
C GLU A 24 -12.29 -6.50 -3.63
N GLU A 25 -12.96 -5.88 -4.62
CA GLU A 25 -13.45 -4.50 -4.55
C GLU A 25 -14.24 -4.17 -3.26
N ASP A 26 -15.11 -5.09 -2.83
CA ASP A 26 -15.95 -4.98 -1.64
C ASP A 26 -15.28 -5.47 -0.34
N GLU A 27 -14.10 -6.08 -0.43
CA GLU A 27 -13.36 -6.53 0.75
C GLU A 27 -12.89 -5.34 1.59
N GLN A 28 -13.15 -5.44 2.90
CA GLN A 28 -12.78 -4.40 3.85
C GLN A 28 -11.29 -4.43 4.16
N LEU A 29 -10.69 -3.23 4.25
CA LEU A 29 -9.30 -3.09 4.65
C LEU A 29 -9.10 -3.54 6.10
N GLN A 30 -8.05 -4.31 6.32
CA GLN A 30 -7.58 -4.79 7.60
C GLN A 30 -6.23 -4.17 7.94
N LYS A 31 -5.96 -4.02 9.24
CA LYS A 31 -4.68 -3.50 9.70
C LYS A 31 -3.53 -4.37 9.16
N GLY A 32 -2.57 -3.73 8.51
CA GLY A 32 -1.44 -4.39 7.85
C GLY A 32 -1.60 -4.53 6.33
N ASP A 33 -2.78 -4.24 5.78
CA ASP A 33 -2.96 -4.17 4.33
C ASP A 33 -2.12 -3.06 3.73
N CYS A 34 -1.57 -3.31 2.54
CA CYS A 34 -0.78 -2.35 1.80
C CYS A 34 -1.62 -1.71 0.69
N LEU A 35 -1.38 -0.43 0.47
CA LEU A 35 -2.03 0.38 -0.55
C LEU A 35 -0.97 0.86 -1.52
N LEU A 36 -1.01 0.35 -2.75
CA LEU A 36 -0.16 0.85 -3.83
C LEU A 36 -0.84 2.07 -4.45
N MET A 37 -0.11 3.18 -4.48
CA MET A 37 -0.61 4.46 -4.94
C MET A 37 0.29 5.00 -6.04
N GLY A 38 -0.29 5.67 -7.03
CA GLY A 38 0.47 6.56 -7.90
C GLY A 38 0.28 7.97 -7.40
N LEU A 39 1.30 8.67 -6.92
CA LEU A 39 1.19 10.07 -6.46
C LEU A 39 1.70 11.06 -7.51
N THR A 40 2.68 10.67 -8.32
CA THR A 40 3.27 11.52 -9.37
C THR A 40 2.84 11.14 -10.78
N GLY A 41 2.27 9.95 -10.97
CA GLY A 41 1.89 9.44 -12.29
C GLY A 41 0.70 8.47 -12.29
N VAL A 42 0.59 7.68 -13.36
CA VAL A 42 -0.45 6.65 -13.55
C VAL A 42 -0.02 5.30 -12.96
N LYS A 43 1.29 5.04 -12.90
CA LYS A 43 1.85 3.82 -12.31
C LYS A 43 1.99 3.97 -10.80
N PRO A 44 1.93 2.86 -10.03
CA PRO A 44 2.22 2.89 -8.61
C PRO A 44 3.68 3.31 -8.41
N ASP A 45 3.89 4.36 -7.63
CA ASP A 45 5.19 4.93 -7.28
C ASP A 45 5.35 5.15 -5.76
N HIS A 46 4.29 4.84 -5.00
CA HIS A 46 4.18 5.05 -3.58
C HIS A 46 3.44 3.89 -2.92
N MET A 47 3.77 3.60 -1.66
CA MET A 47 3.10 2.57 -0.88
C MET A 47 2.77 3.09 0.52
N ALA A 48 1.61 2.71 1.02
CA ALA A 48 1.19 2.96 2.39
C ALA A 48 0.75 1.66 3.08
N VAL A 49 0.82 1.63 4.40
CA VAL A 49 0.31 0.52 5.23
C VAL A 49 -0.92 1.01 5.99
N TYR A 50 -2.03 0.29 5.89
CA TYR A 50 -3.25 0.61 6.62
C TYR A 50 -3.10 0.24 8.09
N LEU A 51 -3.39 1.19 8.98
CA LEU A 51 -3.25 1.03 10.43
C LEU A 51 -4.56 0.61 11.12
N GLY A 52 -5.67 0.60 10.38
CA GLY A 52 -7.03 0.51 10.93
C GLY A 52 -7.64 1.89 11.15
N ASN A 53 -8.95 1.93 11.44
CA ASN A 53 -9.71 3.15 11.76
C ASN A 53 -9.60 4.28 10.72
N GLY A 54 -9.38 3.95 9.45
CA GLY A 54 -9.24 4.95 8.40
C GLY A 54 -7.86 5.63 8.35
N ASP A 55 -6.85 5.15 9.09
CA ASP A 55 -5.51 5.73 9.09
C ASP A 55 -4.51 4.89 8.27
N ILE A 56 -3.54 5.56 7.66
CA ILE A 56 -2.39 4.94 7.00
C ILE A 56 -1.08 5.45 7.55
N LEU A 57 -0.05 4.60 7.51
CA LEU A 57 1.34 4.98 7.68
C LEU A 57 2.02 5.01 6.32
N HIS A 58 2.67 6.12 5.99
CA HIS A 58 3.47 6.19 4.79
C HIS A 58 4.61 7.20 4.92
N HIS A 59 5.51 7.18 3.95
CA HIS A 59 6.63 8.09 3.87
C HIS A 59 6.59 8.81 2.52
N LEU A 60 6.41 10.12 2.54
CA LEU A 60 6.46 10.94 1.33
C LEU A 60 7.88 11.39 1.05
N ARG A 61 8.24 11.48 -0.24
CA ARG A 61 9.56 11.99 -0.65
C ARG A 61 9.81 13.38 -0.01
N ALA A 62 11.01 13.56 0.54
CA ALA A 62 11.46 14.78 1.21
C ALA A 62 10.63 15.19 2.45
N ARG A 63 9.91 14.25 3.06
CA ARG A 63 9.18 14.44 4.33
C ARG A 63 9.48 13.29 5.27
N LEU A 64 9.25 13.49 6.57
CA LEU A 64 9.29 12.39 7.53
C LEU A 64 8.07 11.47 7.32
N SER A 65 8.19 10.23 7.80
CA SER A 65 7.05 9.31 7.84
C SER A 65 5.92 9.90 8.68
N SER A 66 4.70 9.76 8.21
CA SER A 66 3.51 10.34 8.82
C SER A 66 2.36 9.34 8.90
N ARG A 67 1.46 9.61 9.85
CA ARG A 67 0.15 8.99 9.91
C ARG A 67 -0.86 9.96 9.34
N ASP A 68 -1.56 9.53 8.31
CA ASP A 68 -2.50 10.37 7.60
C ASP A 68 -3.84 9.64 7.46
N VAL A 69 -4.93 10.41 7.43
CA VAL A 69 -6.27 9.86 7.25
C VAL A 69 -6.42 9.39 5.80
N TYR A 70 -6.68 8.10 5.61
CA TYR A 70 -6.94 7.47 4.33
C TYR A 70 -8.32 7.87 3.79
N SER A 71 -8.37 9.05 3.19
CA SER A 71 -9.59 9.65 2.64
C SER A 71 -9.32 10.47 1.38
N GLY A 72 -10.38 10.79 0.65
CA GLY A 72 -10.37 11.81 -0.40
C GLY A 72 -9.30 11.57 -1.46
N TYR A 73 -8.27 12.41 -1.46
CA TYR A 73 -7.17 12.32 -2.43
C TYR A 73 -6.43 10.99 -2.37
N LEU A 74 -6.11 10.48 -1.17
CA LEU A 74 -5.33 9.24 -1.02
C LEU A 74 -6.11 8.02 -1.54
N GLN A 75 -7.42 7.97 -1.30
CA GLN A 75 -8.29 6.93 -1.85
C GLN A 75 -8.33 7.00 -3.39
N LYS A 76 -8.49 8.20 -3.96
CA LYS A 76 -8.50 8.39 -5.43
C LYS A 76 -7.18 8.05 -6.12
N ARG A 77 -6.06 8.10 -5.40
CA ARG A 77 -4.72 7.77 -5.91
C ARG A 77 -4.33 6.31 -5.65
N THR A 78 -5.16 5.55 -4.94
CA THR A 78 -4.93 4.13 -4.71
C THR A 78 -5.24 3.35 -5.98
N ILE A 79 -4.25 2.60 -6.44
CA ILE A 79 -4.33 1.78 -7.66
C ILE A 79 -4.66 0.35 -7.27
N ARG A 80 -4.05 -0.16 -6.18
CA ARG A 80 -4.28 -1.53 -5.69
C ARG A 80 -4.34 -1.56 -4.18
N ARG A 81 -5.19 -2.45 -3.65
CA ARG A 81 -5.21 -2.84 -2.24
C ARG A 81 -4.73 -4.27 -2.17
N ILE A 82 -3.67 -4.53 -1.39
CA ILE A 82 -3.02 -5.83 -1.35
C ILE A 82 -2.81 -6.29 0.09
N ARG A 83 -2.90 -7.60 0.32
CA ARG A 83 -2.61 -8.24 1.62
C ARG A 83 -1.56 -9.33 1.44
N HIS A 84 -0.66 -9.43 2.41
CA HIS A 84 0.35 -10.49 2.43
C HIS A 84 -0.25 -11.78 2.98
N TYR A 85 0.01 -12.93 2.36
CA TYR A 85 -0.56 -14.23 2.76
C TYR A 85 -0.28 -14.62 4.23
N ASP A 86 0.80 -14.12 4.82
CA ASP A 86 1.12 -14.42 6.23
C ASP A 86 0.36 -13.56 7.25
N ILE A 87 -0.27 -12.45 6.83
CA ILE A 87 -1.08 -11.62 7.75
C ILE A 87 -2.30 -12.40 8.25
N ASP A 88 -2.93 -13.20 7.39
CA ASP A 88 -4.08 -14.05 7.76
C ASP A 88 -3.71 -15.07 8.85
N LYS A 89 -2.44 -15.48 8.92
CA LYS A 89 -1.94 -16.38 9.97
C LYS A 89 -1.62 -15.65 11.28
N SER A 90 -1.38 -14.34 11.22
CA SER A 90 -1.00 -13.52 12.38
C SER A 90 -2.21 -13.02 13.19
N ALA A 91 -3.38 -12.85 12.57
CA ALA A 91 -4.63 -12.53 13.28
C ALA A 91 -5.05 -13.61 14.28
N SER A 92 -4.52 -14.84 14.15
CA SER A 92 -4.70 -15.96 15.08
C SER A 92 -3.70 -15.98 16.24
N ARG A 93 -2.67 -15.11 16.25
CA ARG A 93 -1.75 -15.00 17.39
C ARG A 93 -2.21 -13.88 18.31
N LYS A 94 -3.28 -14.14 19.06
CA LYS A 94 -3.57 -13.37 20.28
C LYS A 94 -2.47 -13.69 21.30
N CYS A 95 -1.68 -12.68 21.66
CA CYS A 95 -0.93 -12.67 22.91
C CYS A 95 -1.92 -12.60 24.08
#